data_AF-A0A388SDC5-F1
#
_entry.id   AF-A0A388SDC5-F1
#
_cell.length_a   1.000
_cell.length_b   1.000
_cell.length_c   1.000
_cell.angle_alpha   90.00
_cell.angle_beta   90.00
_cell.angle_gamma   90.00
#
_symmetry.space_group_name_H-M   'P 1'
#
loop_
_entity.id
_entity.type
_entity.pdbx_description
1 polymer ?
#
loop_
_entity_poly.entity_id
_entity_poly.type
_entity_poly.pdbx_seq_one_letter_code
_entity_poly.pdbx_strand_id
1 'polypeptide(L)'
;MNTTDFSIKVLGKTMPLTVLEALGLLEAGIKTGFEPIAVALSTHQSHKIRTRLASSPGLPLEALENLATDPASDVREMLCLNSDAVSRLPFSYLAELIGDDPYLFELVSQSDRFSERKDLDEIAEYYQGNEDPAVRRVVQAIFDHTMPLKGQNKKDSEENL
;
A
#
# COMPACT_ATOMS: atom_id res chain seq x y z
N MET A 1 2.45 9.28 31.62
CA MET A 1 0.99 9.15 31.39
C MET A 1 0.82 8.31 30.15
N ASN A 2 0.41 7.05 30.27
CA ASN A 2 0.39 6.14 29.12
C ASN A 2 -0.74 5.11 29.26
N THR A 3 -1.99 5.56 29.06
CA THR A 3 -3.16 4.70 28.85
C THR A 3 -4.14 5.48 28.00
N THR A 4 -3.86 5.58 26.70
CA THR A 4 -4.92 5.92 25.74
C THR A 4 -5.76 4.66 25.58
N ASP A 5 -6.71 4.46 26.50
CA ASP A 5 -7.58 3.30 26.47
C ASP A 5 -8.57 3.47 25.32
N PHE A 6 -8.47 2.61 24.33
CA PHE A 6 -9.49 2.48 23.30
C PHE A 6 -10.74 1.87 23.92
N SER A 7 -11.89 2.04 23.29
CA SER A 7 -13.12 1.43 23.77
C SER A 7 -13.97 0.96 22.61
N ILE A 8 -14.52 -0.24 22.74
CA ILE A 8 -15.46 -0.81 21.79
C ILE A 8 -16.81 -1.07 22.45
N LYS A 9 -17.87 -1.14 21.65
CA LYS A 9 -19.21 -1.53 22.12
C LYS A 9 -19.48 -3.00 21.81
N VAL A 10 -19.65 -3.81 22.85
CA VAL A 10 -20.03 -5.22 22.75
C VAL A 10 -21.36 -5.42 23.47
N LEU A 11 -22.40 -5.83 22.74
CA LEU A 11 -23.75 -6.04 23.29
C LEU A 11 -24.26 -4.81 24.08
N GLY A 12 -23.99 -3.61 23.58
CA GLY A 12 -24.39 -2.35 24.21
C GLY A 12 -23.52 -1.89 25.38
N LYS A 13 -22.50 -2.66 25.78
CA LYS A 13 -21.54 -2.30 26.84
C LYS A 13 -20.24 -1.78 26.26
N THR A 14 -19.73 -0.69 26.83
CA THR A 14 -18.39 -0.17 26.52
C THR A 14 -17.34 -1.01 27.23
N MET A 15 -16.42 -1.59 26.47
CA MET A 15 -15.29 -2.37 26.98
C MET A 15 -13.99 -1.63 26.68
N PRO A 16 -13.15 -1.32 27.68
CA PRO A 16 -11.85 -0.71 27.44
C PRO A 16 -10.88 -1.72 26.81
N LEU A 17 -9.99 -1.24 25.96
CA LEU A 17 -8.90 -1.98 25.35
C LEU A 17 -7.61 -1.17 25.48
N THR A 18 -6.54 -1.86 25.83
CA THR A 18 -5.20 -1.32 25.70
C THR A 18 -4.81 -1.18 24.22
N VAL A 19 -3.80 -0.35 23.95
CA VAL A 19 -3.19 -0.22 22.60
C VAL A 19 -2.80 -1.58 22.02
N LEU A 20 -2.23 -2.48 22.84
CA LEU A 20 -1.76 -3.78 22.36
C LEU A 20 -2.90 -4.75 22.06
N GLU A 21 -3.99 -4.70 22.84
CA GLU A 21 -5.19 -5.52 22.57
C GLU A 21 -5.89 -5.05 21.31
N ALA A 22 -6.08 -3.74 21.16
CA ALA A 22 -6.65 -3.16 19.94
C ALA A 22 -5.84 -3.53 18.70
N LEU A 23 -4.51 -3.42 18.79
CA LEU A 23 -3.61 -3.78 17.71
C LEU A 23 -3.67 -5.28 17.38
N GLY A 24 -3.71 -6.15 18.39
CA GLY A 24 -3.84 -7.59 18.17
C GLY A 24 -5.16 -7.99 17.47
N LEU A 25 -6.25 -7.27 17.71
CA LEU A 25 -7.53 -7.49 17.02
C LEU A 25 -7.46 -7.06 15.55
N LEU A 26 -6.81 -5.93 15.27
CA LEU A 26 -6.58 -5.43 13.90
C LEU A 26 -5.65 -6.37 13.11
N GLU A 27 -4.58 -6.87 13.73
CA GLU A 27 -3.67 -7.87 13.14
C GLU A 27 -4.40 -9.18 12.81
N ALA A 28 -5.38 -9.56 13.64
CA ALA A 28 -6.28 -10.69 13.36
C ALA A 28 -7.34 -10.42 12.28
N GLY A 29 -7.34 -9.23 11.66
CA GLY A 29 -8.25 -8.83 10.60
C GLY A 29 -9.65 -8.40 11.08
N ILE A 30 -9.82 -8.15 12.38
CA ILE A 30 -11.08 -7.65 12.95
C ILE A 30 -11.15 -6.13 12.68
N LYS A 31 -11.77 -5.78 11.55
CA LYS A 31 -11.84 -4.40 11.06
C LYS A 31 -13.13 -3.66 11.45
N THR A 32 -14.26 -4.37 11.49
CA THR A 32 -15.58 -3.74 11.69
C THR A 32 -15.71 -3.15 13.10
N GLY A 33 -15.93 -1.84 13.18
CA GLY A 33 -16.05 -1.11 14.44
C GLY A 33 -14.71 -0.71 15.06
N PHE A 34 -13.59 -1.02 14.40
CA PHE A 34 -12.24 -0.65 14.81
C PHE A 34 -11.63 0.43 13.91
N GLU A 35 -12.36 0.94 12.93
CA GLU A 35 -11.88 1.96 12.00
C GLU A 35 -11.36 3.21 12.73
N PRO A 36 -12.07 3.80 13.72
CA PRO A 36 -11.55 4.94 14.47
C PRO A 36 -10.29 4.61 15.28
N ILE A 37 -10.19 3.36 15.76
CA ILE A 37 -9.04 2.90 16.53
C ILE A 37 -7.83 2.73 15.60
N ALA A 38 -8.01 2.16 14.41
CA ALA A 38 -6.96 2.06 13.40
C ALA A 38 -6.43 3.43 12.97
N VAL A 39 -7.31 4.42 12.76
CA VAL A 39 -6.92 5.81 12.44
C VAL A 39 -6.15 6.46 13.60
N ALA A 40 -6.60 6.25 14.84
CA ALA A 40 -5.85 6.75 16.00
C ALA A 40 -4.48 6.07 16.16
N LEU A 41 -4.38 4.77 15.84
CA LEU A 41 -3.13 4.03 15.89
C LEU A 41 -2.17 4.39 14.76
N SER A 42 -2.66 4.83 13.59
CA SER A 42 -1.80 5.22 12.45
C SER A 42 -1.01 6.49 12.70
N THR A 43 -1.37 7.29 13.71
CA THR A 43 -0.64 8.49 14.15
C THR A 43 -0.01 8.32 15.53
N HIS A 44 0.00 7.10 16.07
CA HIS A 44 0.50 6.83 17.42
C HIS A 44 1.99 7.19 17.54
N GLN A 45 2.39 7.82 18.66
CA GLN A 45 3.75 8.33 18.88
C GLN A 45 4.87 7.28 18.70
N SER A 46 4.57 6.01 18.95
CA SER A 46 5.51 4.91 18.79
C SER A 46 5.48 4.36 17.36
N HIS A 47 6.58 4.54 16.61
CA HIS A 47 6.73 3.94 15.28
C HIS A 47 6.58 2.41 15.31
N LYS A 48 6.94 1.73 16.42
CA LYS A 48 6.74 0.28 16.58
C LYS A 48 5.27 -0.14 16.51
N ILE A 49 4.37 0.68 17.07
CA ILE A 49 2.92 0.45 16.98
C ILE A 49 2.44 0.67 15.56
N ARG A 50 2.89 1.75 14.90
CA ARG A 50 2.54 2.05 13.51
C ARG A 50 3.06 1.01 12.53
N THR A 51 4.25 0.47 12.77
CA THR A 51 4.88 -0.60 11.97
C THR A 51 4.05 -1.88 12.02
N ARG A 52 3.63 -2.27 13.23
CA ARG A 52 2.71 -3.40 13.41
C ARG A 52 1.36 -3.15 12.75
N LEU A 53 0.80 -1.95 12.92
CA LEU A 53 -0.45 -1.57 12.28
C LEU A 53 -0.35 -1.67 10.76
N ALA A 54 0.73 -1.20 10.14
CA ALA A 54 0.95 -1.23 8.69
C ALA A 54 0.88 -2.64 8.08
N SER A 55 1.20 -3.68 8.87
CA SER A 55 1.05 -5.09 8.45
C SER A 55 -0.38 -5.64 8.56
N SER A 56 -1.30 -4.90 9.19
CA SER A 56 -2.66 -5.37 9.44
C SER A 56 -3.51 -5.29 8.18
N PRO A 57 -4.30 -6.33 7.86
CA PRO A 57 -5.15 -6.32 6.67
C PRO A 57 -6.39 -5.45 6.90
N GLY A 58 -6.98 -4.92 5.82
CA GLY A 58 -8.31 -4.32 5.89
C GLY A 58 -8.37 -2.99 6.63
N LEU A 59 -7.24 -2.30 6.79
CA LEU A 59 -7.19 -0.96 7.40
C LEU A 59 -8.10 0.02 6.65
N PRO A 60 -8.71 1.00 7.35
CA PRO A 60 -9.45 2.07 6.69
C PRO A 60 -8.50 2.92 5.84
N LEU A 61 -9.04 3.54 4.78
CA LEU A 61 -8.23 4.31 3.83
C LEU A 61 -7.44 5.44 4.51
N GLU A 62 -8.07 6.20 5.41
CA GLU A 62 -7.41 7.26 6.19
C GLU A 62 -6.21 6.75 7.00
N ALA A 63 -6.27 5.52 7.54
CA ALA A 63 -5.11 4.93 8.22
C ALA A 63 -4.00 4.56 7.23
N LEU A 64 -4.34 4.07 6.03
CA LEU A 64 -3.37 3.77 4.98
C LEU A 64 -2.66 5.05 4.50
N GLU A 65 -3.40 6.14 4.30
CA GLU A 65 -2.87 7.44 3.88
C GLU A 65 -1.89 8.02 4.91
N ASN A 66 -2.23 7.94 6.21
CA ASN A 66 -1.33 8.35 7.29
C ASN A 66 -0.04 7.53 7.31
N LEU A 67 -0.12 6.21 7.07
CA LEU A 67 1.04 5.32 7.09
C LEU A 67 1.90 5.44 5.82
N ALA A 68 1.29 5.78 4.67
CA ALA A 68 2.00 5.99 3.41
C ALA A 68 3.00 7.15 3.50
N THR A 69 2.65 8.18 4.27
CA THR A 69 3.46 9.38 4.50
C THR A 69 4.27 9.32 5.80
N ASP A 70 4.35 8.15 6.44
CA ASP A 70 5.01 8.01 7.73
C ASP A 70 6.50 8.32 7.63
N PRO A 71 7.08 9.10 8.56
CA PRO A 71 8.51 9.41 8.53
C PRO A 71 9.41 8.19 8.76
N ALA A 72 8.93 7.14 9.44
CA ALA A 72 9.73 5.95 9.73
C ALA A 72 9.76 4.98 8.54
N SER A 73 10.97 4.63 8.07
CA SER A 73 11.18 3.67 6.98
C SER A 73 10.52 2.32 7.26
N ASP A 74 10.64 1.81 8.48
CA ASP A 74 10.09 0.50 8.86
C ASP A 74 8.56 0.45 8.69
N VAL A 75 7.88 1.58 8.90
CA VAL A 75 6.43 1.68 8.70
C VAL A 75 6.09 1.59 7.22
N ARG A 76 6.80 2.37 6.39
CA ARG A 76 6.61 2.39 4.93
C ARG A 76 6.93 1.03 4.30
N GLU A 77 8.02 0.39 4.72
CA GLU A 77 8.41 -0.95 4.29
C GLU A 77 7.33 -1.99 4.62
N MET A 78 6.83 -2.00 5.86
CA MET A 78 5.74 -2.90 6.25
C MET A 78 4.44 -2.63 5.49
N LEU A 79 4.18 -1.38 5.11
CA LEU A 79 3.01 -1.03 4.30
C LEU A 79 3.16 -1.53 2.85
N CYS A 80 4.35 -1.46 2.26
CA CYS A 80 4.65 -2.02 0.93
C CYS A 80 4.47 -3.55 0.91
N LEU A 81 4.81 -4.24 2.01
CA LEU A 81 4.61 -5.69 2.15
C LEU A 81 3.14 -6.09 2.39
N ASN A 82 2.27 -5.13 2.69
CA ASN A 82 0.85 -5.39 2.91
C ASN A 82 0.10 -5.32 1.56
N SER A 83 -0.17 -6.49 0.97
CA SER A 83 -0.85 -6.58 -0.33
C SER A 83 -2.23 -5.93 -0.35
N ASP A 84 -2.96 -5.93 0.77
CA ASP A 84 -4.26 -5.25 0.86
C ASP A 84 -4.08 -3.73 0.78
N ALA A 85 -3.10 -3.18 1.50
CA ALA A 85 -2.75 -1.76 1.45
C ALA A 85 -2.30 -1.34 0.05
N VAL A 86 -1.34 -2.08 -0.55
CA VAL A 86 -0.84 -1.81 -1.91
C VAL A 86 -1.96 -1.85 -2.93
N SER A 87 -2.96 -2.72 -2.79
CA SER A 87 -4.08 -2.78 -3.73
C SER A 87 -5.11 -1.65 -3.59
N ARG A 88 -5.15 -0.99 -2.43
CA ARG A 88 -6.23 -0.05 -2.06
C ARG A 88 -5.77 1.41 -1.95
N LEU A 89 -4.47 1.65 -1.76
CA LEU A 89 -3.92 3.00 -1.75
C LEU A 89 -4.15 3.68 -3.10
N PRO A 90 -4.72 4.90 -3.13
CA PRO A 90 -4.75 5.72 -4.34
C PRO A 90 -3.33 5.91 -4.89
N PHE A 91 -3.21 6.00 -6.22
CA PHE A 91 -1.90 6.12 -6.88
C PHE A 91 -1.04 7.24 -6.29
N SER A 92 -1.60 8.41 -6.00
CA SER A 92 -0.86 9.53 -5.41
C SER A 92 -0.15 9.18 -4.10
N TYR A 93 -0.82 8.44 -3.21
CA TYR A 93 -0.24 8.01 -1.94
C TYR A 93 0.70 6.83 -2.11
N LEU A 94 0.46 5.95 -3.08
CA LEU A 94 1.40 4.88 -3.42
C LEU A 94 2.72 5.45 -3.97
N ALA A 95 2.64 6.46 -4.84
CA ALA A 95 3.81 7.18 -5.36
C ALA A 95 4.54 7.93 -4.25
N GLU A 96 3.84 8.52 -3.28
CA GLU A 96 4.46 9.15 -2.11
C GLU A 96 5.12 8.14 -1.16
N LEU A 97 4.48 6.98 -0.94
CA LEU A 97 5.02 5.87 -0.14
C LEU A 97 6.35 5.37 -0.71
N ILE A 98 6.42 5.17 -2.03
CA ILE A 98 7.60 4.64 -2.71
C ILE A 98 8.63 5.74 -2.95
N GLY A 99 8.19 6.94 -3.34
CA GLY A 99 9.05 8.02 -3.80
C GLY A 99 9.93 7.57 -4.97
N ASP A 100 11.20 7.93 -4.90
CA ASP A 100 12.26 7.46 -5.80
C ASP A 100 13.07 6.30 -5.20
N ASP A 101 12.56 5.62 -4.16
CA ASP A 101 13.25 4.51 -3.51
C ASP A 101 13.06 3.20 -4.33
N PRO A 102 14.11 2.70 -5.02
CA PRO A 102 14.00 1.50 -5.84
C PRO A 102 13.72 0.26 -5.00
N TYR A 103 14.10 0.23 -3.71
CA TYR A 103 13.80 -0.89 -2.82
C TYR A 103 12.31 -0.98 -2.54
N LEU A 104 11.67 0.15 -2.19
CA LEU A 104 10.23 0.19 -1.93
C LEU A 104 9.42 -0.09 -3.20
N PHE A 105 9.90 0.36 -4.36
CA PHE A 105 9.28 0.05 -5.65
C PHE A 105 9.28 -1.46 -5.94
N GLU A 106 10.42 -2.12 -5.68
CA GLU A 106 10.55 -3.57 -5.83
C GLU A 106 9.63 -4.33 -4.86
N LEU A 107 9.49 -3.87 -3.62
CA LEU A 107 8.58 -4.52 -2.66
C LEU A 107 7.12 -4.49 -3.12
N VAL A 108 6.65 -3.33 -3.62
CA VAL A 108 5.26 -3.24 -4.10
C VAL A 108 5.06 -4.05 -5.38
N SER A 109 6.05 -4.10 -6.27
CA SER A 109 5.94 -4.80 -7.56
C SER A 109 5.84 -6.32 -7.41
N GLN A 110 6.40 -6.86 -6.32
CA GLN A 110 6.31 -8.27 -5.97
C GLN A 110 4.98 -8.68 -5.33
N SER A 111 4.12 -7.73 -4.99
CA SER A 111 2.78 -8.04 -4.47
C SER A 111 1.90 -8.61 -5.58
N ASP A 112 1.30 -9.79 -5.34
CA ASP A 112 0.35 -10.42 -6.27
C ASP A 112 -0.82 -9.49 -6.66
N ARG A 113 -1.19 -8.56 -5.76
CA ARG A 113 -2.27 -7.59 -6.01
C ARG A 113 -1.82 -6.32 -6.70
N PHE A 114 -0.53 -6.08 -6.82
CA PHE A 114 -0.02 -4.92 -7.55
C PHE A 114 -0.31 -5.06 -9.04
N SER A 115 -0.06 -6.26 -9.62
CA SER A 115 -0.41 -6.57 -11.01
C SER A 115 -1.91 -6.57 -11.31
N GLU A 116 -2.78 -6.52 -10.29
CA GLU A 116 -4.23 -6.44 -10.43
C GLU A 116 -4.76 -5.00 -10.38
N ARG A 117 -3.88 -4.02 -10.12
CA ARG A 117 -4.27 -2.62 -10.02
C ARG A 117 -4.80 -2.11 -11.36
N LYS A 118 -5.88 -1.33 -11.30
CA LYS A 118 -6.53 -0.75 -12.49
C LYS A 118 -5.77 0.44 -13.08
N ASP A 119 -4.88 1.03 -12.29
CA ASP A 119 -4.07 2.21 -12.60
C ASP A 119 -2.60 1.84 -12.87
N LEU A 120 -2.32 0.59 -13.27
CA LEU A 120 -0.96 0.14 -13.63
C LEU A 120 -0.34 0.95 -14.76
N ASP A 121 -1.14 1.34 -15.75
CA ASP A 121 -0.67 2.13 -16.89
C ASP A 121 -0.19 3.52 -16.41
N GLU A 122 -0.93 4.15 -15.49
CA GLU A 122 -0.55 5.45 -14.88
C GLU A 122 0.73 5.33 -14.04
N ILE A 123 0.86 4.24 -13.26
CA ILE A 123 2.08 3.94 -12.49
C ILE A 123 3.27 3.76 -13.43
N ALA A 124 3.09 3.00 -14.51
CA ALA A 124 4.15 2.72 -15.47
C ALA A 124 4.58 4.00 -16.20
N GLU A 125 3.64 4.86 -16.62
CA GLU A 125 3.93 6.17 -17.22
C GLU A 125 4.71 7.08 -16.27
N TYR A 126 4.29 7.17 -15.00
CA TYR A 126 4.95 8.01 -14.01
C TYR A 126 6.41 7.60 -13.75
N TYR A 127 6.67 6.29 -13.65
CA TYR A 127 8.01 5.76 -13.35
C TYR A 127 8.86 5.42 -14.58
N GLN A 128 8.35 5.57 -15.81
CA GLN A 128 9.06 5.25 -17.05
C GLN A 128 10.40 5.99 -17.17
N GLY A 129 10.43 7.24 -16.73
CA GLY A 129 11.61 8.11 -16.76
C GLY A 129 12.50 8.04 -15.52
N ASN A 130 12.22 7.16 -14.56
CA ASN A 130 12.97 7.09 -13.31
C ASN A 130 14.46 6.83 -13.57
N GLU A 131 15.35 7.50 -12.82
CA GLU A 131 16.80 7.43 -13.02
C GLU A 131 17.37 6.04 -12.68
N ASP A 132 16.70 5.29 -11.79
CA ASP A 132 17.14 3.96 -11.39
C ASP A 132 16.81 2.89 -12.45
N PRO A 133 17.80 2.16 -12.97
CA PRO A 133 17.58 1.13 -13.97
C PRO A 133 16.77 -0.08 -13.47
N ALA A 134 16.75 -0.35 -12.18
CA ALA A 134 15.91 -1.40 -11.60
C ALA A 134 14.44 -1.02 -11.69
N VAL A 135 14.08 0.22 -11.32
CA VAL A 135 12.72 0.73 -11.47
C VAL A 135 12.28 0.66 -12.92
N ARG A 136 13.11 1.13 -13.86
CA ARG A 136 12.78 1.05 -15.30
C ARG A 136 12.57 -0.38 -15.80
N ARG A 137 13.33 -1.37 -15.29
CA ARG A 137 13.15 -2.79 -15.68
C ARG A 137 11.80 -3.33 -15.22
N VAL A 138 11.40 -3.02 -13.99
CA VAL A 138 10.10 -3.44 -13.46
C VAL A 138 8.97 -2.76 -14.23
N VAL A 139 9.08 -1.45 -14.47
CA VAL A 139 8.11 -0.68 -15.27
C VAL A 139 7.97 -1.24 -16.69
N GLN A 140 9.08 -1.60 -17.34
CA GLN A 140 9.04 -2.22 -18.67
C GLN A 140 8.34 -3.59 -18.63
N ALA A 141 8.57 -4.41 -17.60
CA ALA A 141 7.89 -5.69 -17.45
C ALA A 141 6.37 -5.52 -17.25
N ILE A 142 5.93 -4.46 -16.55
CA ILE A 142 4.50 -4.09 -16.46
C ILE A 142 3.96 -3.78 -17.85
N PHE A 143 4.62 -2.90 -18.62
CA PHE A 143 4.20 -2.58 -19.99
C PHE A 143 4.10 -3.82 -20.88
N ASP A 144 5.10 -4.70 -20.84
CA ASP A 144 5.12 -5.91 -21.66
C ASP A 144 3.97 -6.86 -21.28
N HIS A 145 3.52 -6.85 -20.02
CA HIS A 145 2.42 -7.68 -19.51
C HIS A 145 1.04 -7.05 -19.74
N THR A 146 0.87 -5.74 -19.54
CA THR A 146 -0.42 -5.03 -19.64
C THR A 146 -0.72 -4.56 -21.06
N MET A 147 0.29 -4.32 -21.90
CA MET A 147 0.15 -3.76 -23.25
C MET A 147 0.61 -4.70 -24.40
N PRO A 148 0.18 -5.97 -24.50
CA PRO A 148 0.67 -6.80 -25.60
C PRO A 148 0.07 -6.48 -26.99
N LEU A 149 -0.90 -5.58 -27.17
CA LEU A 149 -1.66 -5.49 -28.45
C LEU A 149 -2.13 -4.09 -28.92
N LYS A 150 -1.53 -2.99 -28.48
CA LYS A 150 -1.78 -1.66 -29.10
C LYS A 150 -0.59 -1.20 -29.95
N GLY A 151 -0.28 -1.92 -31.03
CA GLY A 151 0.66 -1.35 -32.01
C GLY A 151 1.36 -2.27 -33.01
N GLN A 152 1.31 -3.60 -32.87
CA GLN A 152 2.00 -4.50 -33.81
C GLN A 152 1.11 -5.03 -34.96
N ASN A 153 0.23 -4.19 -35.51
CA ASN A 153 -0.43 -4.53 -36.77
C ASN A 153 -0.43 -3.32 -37.73
N LYS A 154 0.27 -3.53 -38.86
CA LYS A 154 0.46 -2.68 -40.05
C LYS A 154 1.79 -1.91 -40.11
N LYS A 155 2.89 -2.64 -40.34
CA LYS A 155 3.97 -2.13 -41.21
C LYS A 155 4.72 -3.18 -42.05
N ASP A 156 4.30 -4.44 -42.04
CA ASP A 156 5.03 -5.51 -42.76
C ASP A 156 4.26 -6.11 -43.96
N SER A 157 3.31 -5.39 -44.57
CA SER A 157 2.56 -5.92 -45.73
C SER A 157 2.41 -4.98 -46.93
N GLU A 158 3.19 -3.91 -47.05
CA GLU A 158 3.18 -3.04 -48.25
C GLU A 158 4.59 -2.77 -48.80
N GLU A 159 5.45 -3.80 -48.87
CA GLU A 159 6.69 -3.74 -49.66
C GLU A 159 6.88 -4.91 -50.63
N ASN A 160 5.82 -5.66 -50.93
CA ASN A 160 5.83 -6.63 -52.03
C ASN A 160 4.48 -6.63 -52.76
N LEU A 161 4.34 -5.73 -53.74
CA LEU A 161 3.56 -5.92 -54.99
C LEU A 161 3.86 -4.78 -55.96
#